data_AF-A0A8G2C3B7-F1
#
_entry.id   AF-A0A8G2C3B7-F1
#
_cell.length_a   1.000
_cell.length_b   1.000
_cell.length_c   1.000
_cell.angle_alpha   90.00
_cell.angle_beta   90.00
_cell.angle_gamma   90.00
#
_symmetry.space_group_name_H-M   'P 1'
#
loop_
_entity.id
_entity.type
_entity.pdbx_description
1 polymer ?
#
loop_
_entity_poly.entity_id
_entity_poly.type
_entity_poly.pdbx_seq_one_letter_code
_entity_poly.pdbx_strand_id
1 'polypeptide(L)'
;MEKSTEKKDTPELAASVETQAAPGSADGAETSGVHENSDGAETLRSAMADEAVVIPANLKLRLEKCPKCHYERQEGDNAFATPFECPKCGVVYALAMEEVRRQGRGHELQAEAEAEEMRRLAQAQSENIRSTQIGSAMFVDEEKSKIWIALIIVAILALGALFFI
;
A
#
# COMPACT_ATOMS: atom_id res chain seq x y z
N MET A 1 -37.50 4.81 40.17
CA MET A 1 -37.53 6.02 39.33
C MET A 1 -36.24 6.77 39.62
N GLU A 2 -35.12 6.28 39.11
CA GLU A 2 -33.81 6.94 39.25
C GLU A 2 -33.07 6.75 37.92
N LYS A 3 -32.87 7.88 37.23
CA LYS A 3 -32.15 8.01 35.96
C LYS A 3 -30.69 8.27 36.31
N SER A 4 -29.78 7.40 35.88
CA SER A 4 -28.35 7.74 35.82
C SER A 4 -27.98 7.91 34.36
N THR A 5 -27.61 9.15 34.03
CA THR A 5 -27.19 9.58 32.71
C THR A 5 -25.68 9.41 32.61
N GLU A 6 -25.24 8.51 31.73
CA GLU A 6 -23.83 8.29 31.45
C GLU A 6 -23.32 9.43 30.55
N LYS A 7 -22.47 10.29 31.13
CA LYS A 7 -21.78 11.37 30.43
C LYS A 7 -20.67 10.78 29.58
N LYS A 8 -20.78 11.02 28.27
CA LYS A 8 -19.80 10.71 27.25
C LYS A 8 -18.77 11.83 27.20
N ASP A 9 -17.62 11.64 27.84
CA ASP A 9 -16.49 12.55 27.71
C ASP A 9 -15.77 12.29 26.38
N THR A 10 -15.61 13.36 25.60
CA THR A 10 -14.95 13.40 24.30
C THR A 10 -13.55 13.97 24.52
N PRO A 11 -12.48 13.43 23.90
CA PRO A 11 -11.14 13.97 24.11
C PRO A 11 -10.94 15.27 23.33
N GLU A 12 -10.67 16.34 24.06
CA GLU A 12 -10.15 17.62 23.56
C GLU A 12 -8.65 17.45 23.27
N LEU A 13 -8.30 17.15 22.02
CA LEU A 13 -6.91 17.18 21.55
C LEU A 13 -6.58 18.62 21.14
N ALA A 14 -5.93 19.30 22.08
CA ALA A 14 -5.37 20.62 21.92
C ALA A 14 -4.38 20.68 20.76
N ALA A 15 -4.50 21.77 20.00
CA ALA A 15 -3.57 22.21 18.99
C ALA A 15 -2.24 22.68 19.58
N SER A 16 -1.23 22.70 18.70
CA SER A 16 0.00 23.51 18.75
C SER A 16 1.20 22.85 19.44
N VAL A 17 2.08 22.25 18.65
CA VAL A 17 3.53 22.26 18.96
C VAL A 17 4.29 22.82 17.76
N GLU A 18 5.03 23.85 18.12
CA GLU A 18 5.86 24.77 17.37
C GLU A 18 7.02 24.06 16.65
N THR A 19 7.18 24.38 15.36
CA THR A 19 8.40 24.15 14.61
C THR A 19 9.49 25.08 15.14
N GLN A 20 10.45 24.55 15.91
CA GLN A 20 11.65 25.30 16.28
C GLN A 20 12.86 24.87 15.44
N ALA A 21 13.52 25.91 14.97
CA ALA A 21 14.61 25.94 14.02
C ALA A 21 15.91 25.31 14.54
N ALA A 22 16.70 24.85 13.58
CA ALA A 22 18.10 24.48 13.73
C ALA A 22 18.97 25.61 14.31
N PRO A 23 20.00 25.27 15.10
CA PRO A 23 21.22 26.06 15.16
C PRO A 23 22.30 25.42 14.29
N GLY A 24 22.97 26.28 13.51
CA GLY A 24 24.04 25.89 12.60
C GLY A 24 25.33 25.47 13.32
N SER A 25 26.19 24.82 12.54
CA SER A 25 27.63 24.84 12.79
C SER A 25 28.33 25.08 11.45
N ALA A 26 29.10 26.15 11.44
CA ALA A 26 29.94 26.61 10.36
C ALA A 26 31.26 25.83 10.32
N ASP A 27 32.07 26.19 9.33
CA ASP A 27 33.45 25.80 9.04
C ASP A 27 33.55 24.56 8.12
N GLY A 28 33.99 24.64 6.86
CA GLY A 28 34.70 25.68 6.12
C GLY A 28 35.74 24.97 5.24
N ALA A 29 35.66 25.08 3.92
CA ALA A 29 36.79 24.86 3.01
C ALA A 29 36.41 25.30 1.58
N GLU A 30 37.14 26.30 1.10
CA GLU A 30 37.04 26.95 -0.18
C GLU A 30 37.57 26.07 -1.33
N THR A 31 37.05 26.29 -2.54
CA THR A 31 37.77 26.54 -3.81
C THR A 31 36.72 26.48 -4.93
N SER A 32 36.25 27.62 -5.44
CA SER A 32 36.86 28.42 -6.51
C SER A 32 37.09 27.61 -7.78
N GLY A 33 36.20 27.81 -8.76
CA GLY A 33 36.24 27.13 -10.05
C GLY A 33 35.13 27.59 -10.98
N VAL A 34 35.32 28.80 -11.53
CA VAL A 34 34.58 29.41 -12.63
C VAL A 34 34.35 28.42 -13.79
N HIS A 35 33.11 28.29 -14.25
CA HIS A 35 32.81 28.24 -15.69
C HIS A 35 31.32 28.54 -15.93
N GLU A 36 31.02 29.81 -16.21
CA GLU A 36 29.94 30.15 -17.14
C GLU A 36 30.31 29.57 -18.50
N ASN A 37 29.46 28.71 -19.06
CA ASN A 37 29.35 28.55 -20.50
C ASN A 37 27.88 28.71 -20.86
N SER A 38 27.64 29.79 -21.61
CA SER A 38 26.44 30.04 -22.37
C SER A 38 26.34 29.06 -23.55
N ASP A 39 25.15 29.06 -24.14
CA ASP A 39 24.85 28.70 -25.52
C ASP A 39 24.82 27.20 -25.84
N GLY A 40 23.59 26.71 -25.94
CA GLY A 40 23.31 25.36 -26.44
C GLY A 40 21.81 25.07 -26.54
N ALA A 41 21.02 26.04 -27.04
CA ALA A 41 19.81 25.67 -27.75
C ALA A 41 20.26 24.85 -28.97
N GLU A 42 20.01 23.54 -28.96
CA GLU A 42 19.47 22.79 -30.10
C GLU A 42 19.44 21.28 -29.82
N THR A 43 18.23 20.72 -29.98
CA THR A 43 18.07 19.44 -30.68
C THR A 43 18.58 18.18 -29.97
N LEU A 44 17.91 17.81 -28.88
CA LEU A 44 17.64 16.40 -28.57
C LEU A 44 16.16 16.07 -28.80
N ARG A 45 15.64 16.50 -29.96
CA ARG A 45 14.67 15.69 -30.71
C ARG A 45 15.45 14.48 -31.25
N SER A 46 15.86 13.60 -30.34
CA SER A 46 16.43 12.32 -30.72
C SER A 46 15.32 11.59 -31.44
N ALA A 47 15.55 11.36 -32.73
CA ALA A 47 14.71 10.60 -33.61
C ALA A 47 14.41 9.24 -32.96
N MET A 48 13.29 9.16 -32.25
CA MET A 48 12.57 7.91 -32.11
C MET A 48 11.92 7.69 -33.46
N ALA A 49 12.74 7.22 -34.40
CA ALA A 49 12.27 6.60 -35.60
C ALA A 49 11.18 5.60 -35.20
N ASP A 50 10.11 5.56 -35.99
CA ASP A 50 9.09 4.54 -36.04
C ASP A 50 9.74 3.15 -36.24
N GLU A 51 10.42 2.64 -35.22
CA GLU A 51 10.68 1.22 -35.10
C GLU A 51 9.33 0.61 -34.77
N ALA A 52 8.57 0.32 -35.83
CA ALA A 52 7.29 -0.34 -35.76
C ALA A 52 7.46 -1.57 -34.87
N VAL A 53 6.98 -1.48 -33.64
CA VAL A 53 7.00 -2.57 -32.66
C VAL A 53 6.30 -3.74 -33.32
N VAL A 54 7.07 -4.70 -33.82
CA VAL A 54 6.55 -5.90 -34.47
C VAL A 54 5.91 -6.74 -33.38
N ILE A 55 4.62 -6.52 -33.14
CA ILE A 55 3.82 -7.29 -32.19
C ILE A 55 3.85 -8.75 -32.69
N PRO A 56 4.45 -9.69 -31.93
CA PRO A 56 4.56 -11.07 -32.37
C PRO A 56 3.18 -11.63 -32.69
N ALA A 57 3.00 -12.22 -33.88
CA ALA A 57 1.71 -12.75 -34.36
C ALA A 57 1.11 -13.85 -33.46
N ASN A 58 1.91 -14.38 -32.55
CA ASN A 58 1.56 -15.40 -31.56
C ASN A 58 0.98 -14.82 -30.25
N LEU A 59 0.99 -13.49 -30.05
CA LEU A 59 0.15 -12.87 -29.01
C LEU A 59 -1.30 -12.80 -29.50
N LYS A 60 -1.98 -13.94 -29.48
CA LYS A 60 -3.44 -13.96 -29.37
C LYS A 60 -3.81 -13.44 -27.97
N LEU A 61 -3.77 -12.13 -27.77
CA LEU A 61 -4.48 -11.46 -26.68
C LEU A 61 -5.98 -11.58 -26.96
N ARG A 62 -6.50 -12.80 -26.86
CA ARG A 62 -7.93 -13.07 -26.79
C ARG A 62 -8.37 -12.72 -25.38
N LEU A 63 -8.48 -11.42 -25.10
CA LEU A 63 -9.30 -10.99 -23.98
C LEU A 63 -10.73 -11.39 -24.29
N GLU A 64 -11.27 -12.33 -23.52
CA GLU A 64 -12.68 -12.73 -23.62
C GLU A 64 -13.59 -11.53 -23.31
N LYS A 65 -13.18 -10.67 -22.37
CA LYS A 65 -13.93 -9.50 -21.91
C LYS A 65 -13.10 -8.22 -21.92
N CYS A 66 -13.72 -7.13 -22.35
CA CYS A 66 -13.10 -5.81 -22.33
C CYS A 66 -12.98 -5.27 -20.88
N PRO A 67 -11.82 -4.81 -20.41
CA PRO A 67 -11.66 -4.30 -19.04
C PRO A 67 -12.38 -2.97 -18.80
N LYS A 68 -12.68 -2.20 -19.86
CA LYS A 68 -13.34 -0.89 -19.75
C LYS A 68 -14.87 -1.00 -19.66
N CYS A 69 -15.47 -1.83 -20.50
CA CYS A 69 -16.93 -1.91 -20.64
C CYS A 69 -17.51 -3.31 -20.40
N HIS A 70 -16.66 -4.28 -20.03
CA HIS A 70 -17.01 -5.68 -19.75
C HIS A 70 -17.71 -6.40 -20.92
N TYR A 71 -17.59 -5.86 -22.14
CA TYR A 71 -18.15 -6.46 -23.33
C TYR A 71 -17.41 -7.74 -23.69
N GLU A 72 -18.17 -8.81 -23.95
CA GLU A 72 -17.68 -10.11 -24.37
C GLU A 72 -17.75 -10.22 -25.89
N ARG A 73 -16.60 -10.49 -26.51
CA ARG A 73 -16.46 -10.40 -27.97
C ARG A 73 -17.12 -11.61 -28.63
N GLN A 74 -17.97 -11.36 -29.62
CA GLN A 74 -18.62 -12.40 -30.42
C GLN A 74 -17.76 -12.75 -31.65
N GLU A 75 -17.94 -13.95 -32.21
CA GLU A 75 -17.15 -14.41 -33.37
C GLU A 75 -17.29 -13.48 -34.59
N GLY A 76 -18.47 -12.84 -34.75
CA GLY A 76 -18.74 -11.88 -35.83
C GLY A 76 -18.05 -10.52 -35.70
N ASP A 77 -17.62 -10.13 -34.50
CA ASP A 77 -17.07 -8.79 -34.26
C ASP A 77 -15.74 -8.53 -34.98
N ASN A 78 -15.02 -9.61 -35.32
CA ASN A 78 -13.76 -9.52 -36.04
C ASN A 78 -13.92 -9.05 -37.49
N ALA A 79 -15.16 -9.01 -38.01
CA ALA A 79 -15.44 -8.48 -39.34
C ALA A 79 -15.44 -6.94 -39.39
N PHE A 80 -15.68 -6.26 -38.25
CA PHE A 80 -15.85 -4.81 -38.20
C PHE A 80 -14.81 -4.11 -37.31
N ALA A 81 -14.30 -4.80 -36.29
CA ALA A 81 -13.30 -4.26 -35.37
C ALA A 81 -12.03 -5.10 -35.40
N THR A 82 -10.88 -4.44 -35.29
CA THR A 82 -9.60 -5.16 -35.21
C THR A 82 -9.57 -6.04 -33.95
N PRO A 83 -8.78 -7.14 -33.95
CA PRO A 83 -8.62 -8.00 -32.77
C PRO A 83 -8.14 -7.22 -31.52
N PHE A 84 -7.47 -6.10 -31.75
CA PHE A 84 -6.89 -5.24 -30.71
C PHE A 84 -7.84 -4.14 -30.21
N GLU A 85 -9.04 -3.98 -30.78
CA GLU A 85 -9.97 -2.90 -30.42
C GLU A 85 -11.34 -3.43 -29.99
N CYS A 86 -11.88 -2.93 -28.88
CA CYS A 86 -13.22 -3.30 -28.46
C CYS A 86 -14.28 -2.69 -29.41
N PRO A 87 -15.16 -3.49 -30.03
CA PRO A 87 -16.18 -2.99 -30.97
C PRO A 87 -17.22 -2.08 -30.30
N LYS A 88 -17.43 -2.22 -28.98
CA LYS A 88 -18.43 -1.44 -28.23
C LYS A 88 -17.93 -0.07 -27.77
N CYS A 89 -16.67 0.04 -27.35
CA CYS A 89 -16.15 1.26 -26.71
C CYS A 89 -14.90 1.85 -27.37
N GLY A 90 -14.36 1.19 -28.41
CA GLY A 90 -13.21 1.66 -29.19
C GLY A 90 -11.88 1.64 -28.43
N VAL A 91 -11.80 1.03 -27.24
CA VAL A 91 -10.52 0.97 -26.51
C VAL A 91 -9.56 0.01 -27.22
N VAL A 92 -8.33 0.47 -27.44
CA VAL A 92 -7.24 -0.34 -27.97
C VAL A 92 -6.60 -1.11 -26.80
N TYR A 93 -6.61 -2.45 -26.84
CA TYR A 93 -6.09 -3.31 -25.79
C TYR A 93 -4.59 -3.13 -25.53
N ALA A 94 -3.81 -2.77 -26.57
CA ALA A 94 -2.39 -2.48 -26.42
C ALA A 94 -2.15 -1.33 -25.43
N LEU A 95 -2.87 -0.21 -25.62
CA LEU A 95 -2.80 0.96 -24.73
C LEU A 95 -3.33 0.65 -23.32
N ALA A 96 -4.41 -0.14 -23.24
CA ALA A 96 -4.97 -0.54 -21.96
C ALA A 96 -3.99 -1.40 -21.13
N MET A 97 -3.28 -2.34 -21.76
CA MET A 97 -2.28 -3.18 -21.08
C MET A 97 -1.05 -2.40 -20.64
N GLU A 98 -0.66 -1.35 -21.38
CA GLU A 98 0.43 -0.48 -20.99
C GLU A 98 0.07 0.40 -19.78
N GLU A 99 -1.14 0.96 -19.74
CA GLU A 99 -1.60 1.72 -18.59
C GLU A 99 -1.73 0.84 -17.34
N VAL A 100 -2.22 -0.40 -17.47
CA VAL A 100 -2.26 -1.37 -16.36
C VAL A 100 -0.85 -1.66 -15.84
N ARG A 101 0.16 -1.83 -16.71
CA ARG A 101 1.56 -1.97 -16.27
C ARG A 101 2.07 -0.72 -15.57
N ARG A 102 1.68 0.47 -16.04
CA ARG A 102 2.09 1.73 -15.43
C ARG A 102 1.50 1.89 -14.03
N GLN A 103 0.23 1.55 -13.86
CA GLN A 103 -0.43 1.57 -12.54
C GLN A 103 0.12 0.51 -11.59
N GLY A 104 0.43 -0.71 -12.09
CA GLY A 104 1.04 -1.76 -11.28
C GLY A 104 2.37 -1.33 -10.64
N ARG A 105 3.24 -0.65 -11.41
CA ARG A 105 4.52 -0.14 -10.89
C ARG A 105 4.35 0.93 -9.80
N GLY A 106 3.34 1.79 -9.93
CA GLY A 106 3.05 2.80 -8.90
C GLY A 106 2.56 2.16 -7.60
N HIS A 107 1.71 1.13 -7.72
CA HIS A 107 1.14 0.45 -6.56
C HIS A 107 2.17 -0.41 -5.81
N GLU A 108 3.13 -1.00 -6.52
CA GLU A 108 4.24 -1.77 -5.93
C GLU A 108 5.19 -0.86 -5.14
N LEU A 109 5.57 0.29 -5.71
CA LEU A 109 6.38 1.30 -5.02
C LEU A 109 5.68 1.84 -3.77
N GLN A 110 4.36 2.06 -3.84
CA GLN A 110 3.59 2.53 -2.69
C GLN A 110 3.50 1.47 -1.60
N ALA A 111 3.28 0.20 -1.97
CA ALA A 111 3.25 -0.91 -1.03
C ALA A 111 4.62 -1.13 -0.36
N GLU A 112 5.73 -0.94 -1.09
CA GLU A 112 7.08 -1.01 -0.53
C GLU A 112 7.33 0.12 0.48
N ALA A 113 6.93 1.36 0.14
CA ALA A 113 7.06 2.51 1.04
C ALA A 113 6.23 2.34 2.33
N GLU A 114 4.98 1.88 2.21
CA GLU A 114 4.12 1.59 3.36
C GLU A 114 4.67 0.44 4.22
N ALA A 115 5.23 -0.59 3.58
CA ALA A 115 5.88 -1.70 4.30
C ALA A 115 7.14 -1.24 5.05
N GLU A 116 7.93 -0.32 4.48
CA GLU A 116 9.10 0.25 5.15
C GLU A 116 8.70 1.13 6.34
N GLU A 117 7.65 1.94 6.20
CA GLU A 117 7.09 2.73 7.31
C GLU A 117 6.60 1.83 8.44
N MET A 118 5.87 0.76 8.12
CA MET A 118 5.41 -0.21 9.12
C MET A 118 6.59 -0.87 9.84
N ARG A 119 7.68 -1.17 9.12
CA ARG A 119 8.91 -1.73 9.71
C ARG A 119 9.56 -0.76 10.69
N ARG A 120 9.59 0.53 10.37
CA ARG A 120 10.08 1.59 11.27
C ARG A 120 9.24 1.72 12.53
N LEU A 121 7.92 1.75 12.39
CA LEU A 121 7.02 1.83 13.54
C LEU A 121 7.14 0.60 14.45
N ALA A 122 7.27 -0.59 13.87
CA ALA A 122 7.47 -1.83 14.62
C ALA A 122 8.79 -1.79 15.42
N GLN A 123 9.89 -1.28 14.84
CA GLN A 123 11.16 -1.09 15.54
C GLN A 123 11.01 -0.09 16.70
N ALA A 124 10.37 1.07 16.46
CA ALA A 124 10.14 2.08 17.48
C ALA A 124 9.27 1.56 18.65
N GLN A 125 8.22 0.78 18.36
CA GLN A 125 7.43 0.13 19.42
C GLN A 125 8.25 -0.89 20.22
N SER A 126 9.13 -1.65 19.56
CA SER A 126 9.93 -2.67 20.24
C SER A 126 10.91 -2.08 21.26
N GLU A 127 11.46 -0.90 20.99
CA GLU A 127 12.32 -0.17 21.94
C GLU A 127 11.50 0.37 23.13
N ASN A 128 10.28 0.84 22.87
CA ASN A 128 9.38 1.34 23.91
C ASN A 128 8.85 0.23 24.83
N ILE A 129 8.62 -0.98 24.29
CA ILE A 129 8.30 -2.17 25.09
C ILE A 129 9.53 -2.66 25.85
N ARG A 130 10.73 -2.64 25.26
CA ARG A 130 11.95 -3.08 25.95
C ARG A 130 12.29 -2.22 27.18
N SER A 131 12.02 -0.91 27.14
CA SER A 131 12.25 -0.02 28.28
C SER A 131 11.24 -0.19 29.42
N THR A 132 10.03 -0.69 29.13
CA THR A 132 8.97 -0.96 30.11
C THR A 132 8.88 -2.44 30.54
N GLN A 133 9.50 -3.36 29.80
CA GLN A 133 9.44 -4.81 30.02
C GLN A 133 10.69 -5.39 30.73
N ILE A 134 11.44 -4.59 31.48
CA ILE A 134 12.34 -5.13 32.53
C ILE A 134 11.55 -5.38 33.84
N GLY A 135 10.28 -4.95 33.93
CA GLY A 135 9.43 -5.15 35.12
C GLY A 135 8.13 -5.93 34.94
N SER A 136 7.75 -6.32 33.71
CA SER A 136 6.40 -6.84 33.41
C SER A 136 6.41 -8.25 32.83
N ALA A 137 7.27 -9.13 33.34
CA ALA A 137 6.87 -10.51 33.42
C ALA A 137 5.71 -10.52 34.42
N MET A 138 4.47 -10.58 33.93
CA MET A 138 3.35 -11.01 34.76
C MET A 138 3.67 -12.44 35.18
N PHE A 139 4.35 -12.58 36.31
CA PHE A 139 4.31 -13.77 37.14
C PHE A 139 2.86 -13.91 37.58
N VAL A 140 2.03 -14.49 36.70
CA VAL A 140 0.78 -15.08 37.14
C VAL A 140 1.22 -16.26 37.99
N ASP A 141 1.18 -16.09 39.31
CA ASP A 141 1.38 -17.13 40.32
C ASP A 141 0.92 -18.47 39.75
N GLU A 142 1.87 -19.38 39.56
CA GLU A 142 1.67 -20.62 38.81
C GLU A 142 0.58 -21.51 39.43
N GLU A 143 0.27 -21.28 40.71
CA GLU A 143 -0.80 -21.95 41.44
C GLU A 143 -2.20 -21.45 41.06
N LYS A 144 -2.36 -20.15 40.75
CA LYS A 144 -3.65 -19.57 40.35
C LYS A 144 -3.96 -19.82 38.88
N SER A 145 -2.94 -19.92 38.01
CA SER A 145 -3.16 -20.15 36.57
C SER A 145 -3.76 -21.53 36.30
N LYS A 146 -3.35 -22.57 37.05
CA LYS A 146 -3.85 -23.94 36.91
C LYS A 146 -5.35 -24.02 37.21
N ILE A 147 -5.82 -23.28 38.23
CA ILE A 147 -7.23 -23.24 38.60
C ILE A 147 -8.07 -22.56 37.51
N TRP A 148 -7.59 -21.43 36.96
CA TRP A 148 -8.29 -20.73 35.87
C TRP A 148 -8.36 -21.54 34.58
N ILE A 149 -7.27 -22.21 34.21
CA ILE A 149 -7.24 -23.08 33.03
C ILE A 149 -8.24 -24.23 33.19
N ALA A 150 -8.28 -24.87 34.37
CA ALA A 150 -9.25 -25.93 34.64
C ALA A 150 -10.71 -25.43 34.53
N LEU A 151 -11.01 -24.24 35.07
CA LEU A 151 -12.35 -23.65 34.97
C LEU A 151 -12.76 -23.36 33.53
N ILE A 152 -11.84 -22.84 32.70
CA ILE A 152 -12.11 -22.55 31.29
C ILE A 152 -12.42 -23.83 30.51
N ILE A 153 -11.64 -24.90 30.73
CA ILE A 153 -11.86 -26.20 30.08
C ILE A 153 -13.23 -26.77 30.47
N VAL A 154 -13.59 -26.74 31.75
CA VAL A 154 -14.90 -27.23 32.23
C VAL A 154 -16.04 -26.40 31.62
N ALA A 155 -15.90 -25.08 31.54
CA ALA A 155 -16.91 -24.21 30.93
C ALA A 155 -17.12 -24.52 29.44
N ILE A 156 -16.05 -24.73 28.67
CA ILE A 156 -16.13 -25.10 27.25
C ILE A 156 -16.82 -26.45 27.08
N LEU A 157 -16.48 -27.44 27.89
CA LEU A 157 -17.11 -28.77 27.82
C LEU A 157 -18.61 -28.73 28.15
N ALA A 158 -18.99 -27.95 29.17
CA ALA A 158 -20.41 -27.77 29.53
C ALA A 158 -21.20 -27.06 28.42
N LEU A 159 -20.63 -26.00 27.83
CA LEU A 159 -21.24 -25.32 26.70
C LEU A 159 -21.33 -26.23 25.47
N GLY A 160 -20.28 -27.00 25.16
CA GLY A 160 -20.29 -27.95 24.06
C GLY A 160 -21.37 -29.02 24.22
N ALA A 161 -21.56 -29.55 25.42
CA ALA A 161 -22.63 -30.52 25.70
C ALA A 161 -24.04 -29.92 25.52
N LEU A 162 -24.24 -28.65 25.89
CA LEU A 162 -25.49 -27.93 25.67
C LEU A 162 -25.79 -27.66 24.19
N PHE A 163 -24.76 -27.54 23.34
CA PHE A 163 -24.93 -27.37 21.89
C PHE A 163 -25.23 -28.67 21.14
N PHE A 164 -24.96 -29.83 21.75
CA PHE A 164 -25.17 -31.16 21.12
C PHE A 164 -26.48 -31.85 21.54
N ILE A 165 -27.26 -31.25 22.44
CA ILE A 165 -28.60 -31.69 22.86
C ILE A 165 -29.65 -30.84 22.15
#